data_AF-A0A3B3R0J4-F1
#
_entry.id   AF-A0A3B3R0J4-F1
#
_cell.length_a   1.000
_cell.length_b   1.000
_cell.length_c   1.000
_cell.angle_alpha   90.00
_cell.angle_beta   90.00
_cell.angle_gamma   90.00
#
_symmetry.space_group_name_H-M   'P 1'
#
loop_
_entity.id
_entity.type
_entity.pdbx_description
1 polymer ?
#
loop_
_entity_poly.entity_id
_entity_poly.type
_entity_poly.pdbx_seq_one_letter_code
_entity_poly.pdbx_strand_id
1 'polypeptide(L)'
;MAAVAAKRIKRVAAGQHGFLSLNHTREQNSSRIGKRKRVNRNKKKNWNKYSDIQDIEDFLDDVRLQERATGGLLSEKPDDSLFFVDTGDQNKVAQEAPVTKRGKSSKPLRVDLILQHDSLVPSPKDILAHQQPNAKKLRRISQRVEKQVAKGLQLRSQKQLQRRKAGGATSSSEKSLPDDDPSRPFYDIWGQEEMLSGDAFYLEQTKKKPVKRPDRLNEKPSSLPAVEIIGPGGSYNPDFFDHQALLLEAHMVEEKKQKEELKLAQQLAVRKEDIATEETIFQEQVEGLVEEDDEEEDEPKGEEEPKGSAPAVGREKKTERQRKREKAQKEREKEKRTQRELVDQRQQLFQLRSIRADLKRREQRTRQKQAQYQAQKEAQKFCPQRLGKLKFQAPDLEVQLSDELSGSLRTLKVSQAVSLHLWSHPGL
;
A
#
# COMPACT_ATOMS: atom_id res chain seq x y z
N MET A 1 -59.36 9.99 55.97
CA MET A 1 -59.52 10.65 54.66
C MET A 1 -58.68 9.89 53.65
N ALA A 2 -59.31 9.01 52.88
CA ALA A 2 -58.66 8.19 51.87
C ALA A 2 -59.02 8.73 50.48
N ALA A 3 -58.02 9.06 49.66
CA ALA A 3 -58.21 9.49 48.29
C ALA A 3 -57.63 8.43 47.35
N VAL A 4 -58.50 7.95 46.47
CA VAL A 4 -58.35 6.81 45.58
C VAL A 4 -57.53 7.16 44.33
N ALA A 5 -56.60 6.28 43.98
CA ALA A 5 -55.81 6.33 42.75
C ALA A 5 -56.64 5.86 41.53
N ALA A 6 -56.59 6.60 40.43
CA ALA A 6 -57.18 6.21 39.14
C ALA A 6 -56.14 6.21 38.02
N LYS A 7 -55.90 5.02 37.46
CA LYS A 7 -55.09 4.72 36.26
C LYS A 7 -55.62 5.46 35.02
N ARG A 8 -54.71 5.91 34.15
CA ARG A 8 -55.03 6.19 32.73
C ARG A 8 -54.08 5.46 31.78
N ILE A 9 -54.71 4.90 30.76
CA ILE A 9 -54.25 3.89 29.80
C ILE A 9 -53.54 4.58 28.62
N LYS A 10 -52.36 4.06 28.22
CA LYS A 10 -51.68 4.40 26.97
C LYS A 10 -52.47 3.85 25.78
N ARG A 11 -52.81 4.69 24.81
CA ARG A 11 -53.17 4.27 23.45
C ARG A 11 -52.08 4.72 22.49
N VAL A 12 -51.44 3.74 21.85
CA VAL A 12 -50.54 3.89 20.71
C VAL A 12 -51.43 3.93 19.46
N ALA A 13 -51.31 4.98 18.64
CA ALA A 13 -51.92 5.03 17.33
C ALA A 13 -50.80 4.95 16.28
N ALA A 14 -50.80 3.84 15.54
CA ALA A 14 -50.00 3.65 14.34
C ALA A 14 -50.61 4.48 13.20
N GLY A 15 -49.80 5.31 12.55
CA GLY A 15 -50.18 6.04 11.34
C GLY A 15 -49.36 5.52 10.16
N GLN A 16 -50.02 4.81 9.23
CA GLN A 16 -49.45 4.40 7.96
C GLN A 16 -49.30 5.58 6.98
N HIS A 17 -48.46 5.33 6.01
CA HIS A 17 -47.89 6.18 4.97
C HIS A 17 -48.81 6.24 3.75
N GLY A 18 -48.91 7.42 3.12
CA GLY A 18 -49.32 7.55 1.73
C GLY A 18 -50.60 8.36 1.50
N PHE A 19 -50.47 9.67 1.35
CA PHE A 19 -51.15 10.37 0.26
C PHE A 19 -50.41 11.67 -0.08
N LEU A 20 -50.04 11.81 -1.35
CA LEU A 20 -49.32 12.94 -1.92
C LEU A 20 -50.20 14.19 -1.88
N SER A 21 -49.75 15.26 -1.20
CA SER A 21 -50.33 16.59 -1.39
C SER A 21 -49.66 17.26 -2.58
N LEU A 22 -50.43 17.43 -3.65
CA LEU A 22 -50.10 18.20 -4.83
C LEU A 22 -49.85 19.67 -4.42
N ASN A 23 -48.60 20.13 -4.47
CA ASN A 23 -48.26 21.52 -4.20
C ASN A 23 -48.76 22.40 -5.35
N HIS A 24 -49.84 23.14 -5.10
CA HIS A 24 -50.29 24.22 -5.96
C HIS A 24 -49.52 25.50 -5.56
N THR A 25 -48.41 25.76 -6.23
CA THR A 25 -47.67 27.03 -6.10
C THR A 25 -47.62 27.71 -7.45
N ARG A 26 -48.44 28.76 -7.67
CA ARG A 26 -48.01 29.90 -8.50
C ARG A 26 -48.78 31.22 -8.37
N GLU A 27 -49.83 31.39 -7.57
CA GLU A 27 -50.56 32.69 -7.58
C GLU A 27 -51.03 33.21 -6.21
N GLN A 28 -50.19 33.13 -5.17
CA GLN A 28 -50.50 33.76 -3.87
C GLN A 28 -49.28 34.42 -3.20
N ASN A 29 -48.40 35.07 -3.97
CA ASN A 29 -47.24 35.79 -3.43
C ASN A 29 -47.44 37.31 -3.32
N SER A 30 -48.67 37.80 -3.09
CA SER A 30 -48.88 39.26 -2.94
C SER A 30 -49.78 39.70 -1.78
N SER A 31 -50.24 38.82 -0.88
CA SER A 31 -51.24 39.26 0.12
C SER A 31 -51.26 38.51 1.45
N ARG A 32 -50.10 38.27 2.07
CA ARG A 32 -50.02 38.09 3.55
C ARG A 32 -48.80 38.79 4.14
N ILE A 33 -48.74 40.12 4.03
CA ILE A 33 -47.92 40.92 4.94
C ILE A 33 -48.59 40.88 6.31
N GLY A 34 -48.23 39.86 7.11
CA GLY A 34 -48.49 39.88 8.54
C GLY A 34 -47.83 41.13 9.14
N LYS A 35 -48.52 41.83 10.06
CA LYS A 35 -48.01 43.05 10.69
C LYS A 35 -46.61 42.79 11.26
N ARG A 36 -45.58 43.41 10.66
CA ARG A 36 -44.19 43.33 11.15
C ARG A 36 -44.17 43.81 12.60
N LYS A 37 -43.84 42.92 13.54
CA LYS A 37 -43.67 43.29 14.95
C LYS A 37 -42.56 44.33 15.02
N ARG A 38 -42.82 45.48 15.65
CA ARG A 38 -41.80 46.50 15.90
C ARG A 38 -40.85 45.95 16.97
N VAL A 39 -39.73 45.40 16.53
CA VAL A 39 -38.70 44.84 17.42
C VAL A 39 -37.51 45.81 17.46
N ASN A 40 -36.97 46.06 18.66
CA ASN A 40 -35.78 46.89 18.84
C ASN A 40 -34.55 46.21 18.18
N ARG A 41 -33.97 46.86 17.16
CA ARG A 41 -32.83 46.35 16.36
C ARG A 41 -31.46 46.58 17.00
N ASN A 42 -31.40 47.23 18.16
CA ASN A 42 -30.12 47.55 18.81
C ASN A 42 -29.46 46.34 19.48
N LYS A 43 -30.18 45.21 19.62
CA LYS A 43 -29.65 43.96 20.21
C LYS A 43 -29.36 42.94 19.10
N LYS A 44 -28.13 42.37 19.10
CA LYS A 44 -27.70 41.32 18.15
C LYS A 44 -28.68 40.13 18.04
N LYS A 45 -29.28 39.72 19.17
CA LYS A 45 -30.28 38.64 19.21
C LYS A 45 -31.53 38.95 18.38
N ASN A 46 -31.93 40.21 18.28
CA ASN A 46 -33.07 40.62 17.46
C ASN A 46 -32.68 40.80 15.99
N TRP A 47 -31.45 41.26 15.72
CA TRP A 47 -30.90 41.29 14.36
C TRP A 47 -30.89 39.89 13.74
N ASN A 48 -30.33 38.90 14.44
CA ASN A 48 -30.25 37.53 13.91
C ASN A 48 -31.61 36.84 13.70
N LYS A 49 -32.70 37.33 14.31
CA LYS A 49 -34.02 36.66 14.27
C LYS A 49 -35.03 37.34 13.36
N TYR A 50 -34.88 38.64 13.13
CA TYR A 50 -35.88 39.45 12.42
C TYR A 50 -35.30 40.20 11.22
N SER A 51 -34.02 40.01 10.91
CA SER A 51 -33.45 40.41 9.62
C SER A 51 -33.77 39.30 8.63
N ASP A 52 -34.48 39.65 7.57
CA ASP A 52 -34.69 38.75 6.46
C ASP A 52 -33.46 38.84 5.55
N ILE A 53 -32.74 37.73 5.43
CA ILE A 53 -31.52 37.61 4.62
C ILE A 53 -31.77 36.60 3.49
N GLN A 54 -33.00 36.07 3.36
CA GLN A 54 -33.33 35.05 2.36
C GLN A 54 -33.03 35.54 0.95
N ASP A 55 -33.38 36.78 0.62
CA ASP A 55 -33.05 37.37 -0.69
C ASP A 55 -31.55 37.38 -1.00
N ILE A 56 -30.70 37.56 0.02
CA ILE A 56 -29.24 37.58 -0.13
C ILE A 56 -28.70 36.15 -0.19
N GLU A 57 -29.26 35.23 0.58
CA GLU A 57 -28.91 33.80 0.54
C GLU A 57 -29.27 33.19 -0.81
N ASP A 58 -30.47 33.45 -1.31
CA ASP A 58 -30.97 33.01 -2.62
C ASP A 58 -30.09 33.58 -3.74
N PHE A 59 -29.73 34.87 -3.69
CA PHE A 59 -28.79 35.46 -4.65
C PHE A 59 -27.41 34.78 -4.60
N LEU A 60 -26.86 34.51 -3.40
CA LEU A 60 -25.58 33.84 -3.27
C LEU A 60 -25.64 32.37 -3.71
N ASP A 61 -26.75 31.69 -3.50
CA ASP A 61 -26.97 30.33 -3.97
C ASP A 61 -27.13 30.27 -5.49
N ASP A 62 -27.80 31.25 -6.10
CA ASP A 62 -27.86 31.42 -7.55
C ASP A 62 -26.47 31.67 -8.15
N VAL A 63 -25.65 32.53 -7.53
CA VAL A 63 -24.25 32.73 -7.95
C VAL A 63 -23.46 31.42 -7.86
N ARG A 64 -23.57 30.68 -6.75
CA ARG A 64 -22.90 29.37 -6.60
C ARG A 64 -23.38 28.35 -7.63
N LEU A 65 -24.66 28.38 -8.00
CA LEU A 65 -25.23 27.50 -9.02
C LEU A 65 -24.66 27.84 -10.40
N GLN A 66 -24.57 29.13 -10.75
CA GLN A 66 -23.96 29.60 -11.99
C GLN A 66 -22.47 29.23 -12.08
N GLU A 67 -21.74 29.37 -10.99
CA GLU A 67 -20.34 28.94 -10.88
C GLU A 67 -20.18 27.43 -11.08
N ARG A 68 -21.06 26.60 -10.50
CA ARG A 68 -21.01 25.13 -10.68
C ARG A 68 -21.38 24.69 -12.09
N ALA A 69 -22.48 25.21 -12.62
CA ALA A 69 -23.04 24.75 -13.89
C ALA A 69 -22.30 25.31 -15.09
N THR A 70 -21.82 26.55 -14.98
CA THR A 70 -21.22 27.26 -16.11
C THR A 70 -19.73 27.59 -15.89
N GLY A 71 -19.21 27.54 -14.66
CA GLY A 71 -17.80 27.84 -14.39
C GLY A 71 -17.49 29.33 -14.16
N GLY A 72 -18.52 30.14 -13.90
CA GLY A 72 -18.43 31.57 -13.61
C GLY A 72 -19.80 32.25 -13.68
N LEU A 73 -19.88 33.55 -13.42
CA LEU A 73 -21.11 34.31 -13.64
C LEU A 73 -21.39 34.40 -15.14
N LEU A 74 -22.67 34.27 -15.52
CA LEU A 74 -23.06 34.33 -16.93
C LEU A 74 -22.72 35.70 -17.55
N SER A 75 -22.82 36.77 -16.75
CA SER A 75 -22.54 38.15 -17.16
C SER A 75 -21.07 38.44 -17.49
N GLU A 76 -20.13 37.63 -16.97
CA GLU A 76 -18.69 37.85 -17.16
C GLU A 76 -18.13 37.08 -18.36
N LYS A 77 -18.92 36.15 -18.90
CA LYS A 77 -18.49 35.32 -20.03
C LYS A 77 -18.58 36.10 -21.34
N PRO A 78 -17.62 35.91 -22.26
CA PRO A 78 -17.69 36.52 -23.58
C PRO A 78 -18.87 35.96 -24.38
N ASP A 79 -19.51 36.82 -25.16
CA ASP A 79 -20.63 36.46 -26.03
C ASP A 79 -20.30 35.27 -26.96
N ASP A 80 -19.05 35.17 -27.43
CA ASP A 80 -18.54 34.05 -28.24
C ASP A 80 -18.66 32.67 -27.55
N SER A 81 -18.63 32.63 -26.22
CA SER A 81 -18.82 31.40 -25.45
C SER A 81 -20.29 31.11 -25.14
N LEU A 82 -21.15 32.14 -25.16
CA LEU A 82 -22.57 32.04 -24.84
C LEU A 82 -23.41 31.71 -26.06
N PHE A 83 -23.03 32.29 -27.21
CA PHE A 83 -23.75 32.19 -28.46
C PHE A 83 -22.88 31.49 -29.49
N PHE A 84 -23.39 30.41 -30.07
CA PHE A 84 -22.86 29.88 -31.31
C PHE A 84 -23.86 30.23 -32.42
N VAL A 85 -23.35 30.76 -33.54
CA VAL A 85 -24.18 30.97 -34.72
C VAL A 85 -24.30 29.62 -35.42
N ASP A 86 -25.46 28.99 -35.31
CA ASP A 86 -25.77 27.76 -36.05
C ASP A 86 -26.04 28.11 -37.51
N THR A 87 -24.97 28.27 -38.29
CA THR A 87 -25.04 28.26 -39.75
C THR A 87 -25.23 26.80 -40.17
N GLY A 88 -26.47 26.29 -40.10
CA GLY A 88 -26.78 24.88 -40.35
C GLY A 88 -26.08 24.33 -41.60
N ASP A 89 -25.32 23.24 -41.43
CA ASP A 89 -24.60 22.40 -42.40
C ASP A 89 -24.10 23.01 -43.73
N GLN A 90 -23.83 24.32 -43.77
CA GLN A 90 -23.10 24.93 -44.87
C GLN A 90 -21.65 25.08 -44.43
N ASN A 91 -20.87 24.04 -44.74
CA ASN A 91 -19.42 24.00 -44.68
C ASN A 91 -18.81 24.12 -43.27
N LYS A 92 -18.73 22.98 -42.57
CA LYS A 92 -17.67 22.73 -41.58
C LYS A 92 -16.31 22.67 -42.30
N VAL A 93 -15.84 23.80 -42.82
CA VAL A 93 -14.41 23.99 -43.05
C VAL A 93 -13.79 23.98 -41.66
N ALA A 94 -13.15 22.85 -41.35
CA ALA A 94 -12.37 22.72 -40.14
C ALA A 94 -11.42 23.91 -40.08
N GLN A 95 -11.65 24.84 -39.16
CA GLN A 95 -10.62 25.79 -38.80
C GLN A 95 -9.44 24.95 -38.33
N GLU A 96 -8.36 25.01 -39.10
CA GLU A 96 -7.13 24.30 -38.87
C GLU A 96 -6.49 24.81 -37.57
N ALA A 97 -6.91 24.24 -36.44
CA ALA A 97 -6.09 24.28 -35.24
C ALA A 97 -4.73 23.67 -35.62
N PRO A 98 -3.59 24.33 -35.33
CA PRO A 98 -2.29 23.88 -35.77
C PRO A 98 -2.08 22.45 -35.26
N VAL A 99 -2.08 21.51 -36.20
CA VAL A 99 -1.85 20.08 -35.98
C VAL A 99 -0.40 19.90 -35.56
N THR A 100 -0.10 20.23 -34.30
CA THR A 100 1.03 19.61 -33.63
C THR A 100 0.69 18.13 -33.56
N LYS A 101 1.49 17.30 -34.23
CA LYS A 101 1.37 15.84 -34.32
C LYS A 101 1.61 15.18 -32.95
N ARG A 102 0.84 15.55 -31.94
CA ARG A 102 0.66 14.77 -30.71
C ARG A 102 -0.68 14.08 -30.89
N GLY A 103 -0.66 12.75 -30.77
CA GLY A 103 -1.76 11.88 -31.17
C GLY A 103 -3.11 12.41 -30.73
N LYS A 104 -4.11 12.25 -31.61
CA LYS A 104 -5.53 12.52 -31.35
C LYS A 104 -5.80 12.22 -29.88
N SER A 105 -6.06 13.24 -29.06
CA SER A 105 -6.46 13.02 -27.68
C SER A 105 -7.71 12.17 -27.75
N SER A 106 -7.60 10.90 -27.33
CA SER A 106 -8.73 9.99 -27.32
C SER A 106 -9.81 10.66 -26.49
N LYS A 107 -11.00 10.84 -27.07
CA LYS A 107 -12.17 11.24 -26.30
C LYS A 107 -12.22 10.35 -25.05
N PRO A 108 -12.40 10.91 -23.85
CA PRO A 108 -12.43 10.12 -22.64
C PRO A 108 -13.50 9.02 -22.77
N LEU A 109 -13.24 7.87 -22.15
CA LEU A 109 -14.20 6.77 -22.16
C LEU A 109 -15.48 7.22 -21.44
N ARG A 110 -16.63 6.66 -21.83
CA ARG A 110 -17.92 7.01 -21.19
C ARG A 110 -17.91 6.76 -19.67
N VAL A 111 -17.20 5.72 -19.23
CA VAL A 111 -17.00 5.42 -17.81
C VAL A 111 -16.18 6.51 -17.10
N ASP A 112 -15.17 7.07 -17.76
CA ASP A 112 -14.33 8.13 -17.21
C ASP A 112 -15.09 9.46 -17.18
N LEU A 113 -15.95 9.71 -18.17
CA LEU A 113 -16.85 10.88 -18.20
C LEU A 113 -17.83 10.87 -17.02
N ILE A 114 -18.38 9.70 -16.65
CA ILE A 114 -19.27 9.57 -15.49
C ILE A 114 -18.52 9.78 -14.17
N LEU A 115 -17.22 9.47 -14.14
CA LEU A 115 -16.38 9.63 -12.95
C LEU A 115 -15.80 11.05 -12.82
N GLN A 116 -15.89 11.87 -13.87
CA GLN A 116 -15.55 13.29 -13.81
C GLN A 116 -16.58 14.03 -12.94
N HIS A 117 -16.13 15.10 -12.30
CA HIS A 117 -16.98 15.91 -11.44
C HIS A 117 -17.82 16.86 -12.32
N ASP A 118 -19.11 16.99 -11.99
CA ASP A 118 -20.04 17.81 -12.78
C ASP A 118 -19.86 19.32 -12.56
N SER A 119 -19.17 19.72 -11.48
CA SER A 119 -18.95 21.13 -11.15
C SER A 119 -17.74 21.70 -11.87
N LEU A 120 -17.87 22.82 -12.58
CA LEU A 120 -16.75 23.50 -13.21
C LEU A 120 -15.87 24.32 -12.24
N VAL A 121 -16.19 24.28 -10.94
CA VAL A 121 -15.44 24.96 -9.87
C VAL A 121 -14.22 24.11 -9.49
N PRO A 122 -13.01 24.70 -9.46
CA PRO A 122 -11.81 23.98 -9.05
C PRO A 122 -11.93 23.52 -7.59
N SER A 123 -11.40 22.33 -7.29
CA SER A 123 -11.36 21.84 -5.92
C SER A 123 -10.55 22.80 -5.02
N PRO A 124 -11.03 23.16 -3.82
CA PRO A 124 -10.34 24.11 -2.93
C PRO A 124 -8.91 23.73 -2.54
N LYS A 125 -8.57 22.45 -2.62
CA LYS A 125 -7.23 21.92 -2.37
C LYS A 125 -6.88 20.92 -3.46
N ASP A 126 -5.79 21.18 -4.16
CA ASP A 126 -5.29 20.29 -5.20
C ASP A 126 -4.45 19.17 -4.55
N ILE A 127 -5.13 18.12 -4.09
CA ILE A 127 -4.51 17.02 -3.32
C ILE A 127 -3.42 16.34 -4.16
N LEU A 128 -3.59 16.26 -5.48
CA LEU A 128 -2.64 15.65 -6.41
C LEU A 128 -1.39 16.48 -6.63
N ALA A 129 -1.48 17.81 -6.58
CA ALA A 129 -0.31 18.68 -6.67
C ALA A 129 0.66 18.44 -5.51
N HIS A 130 0.13 18.16 -4.31
CA HIS A 130 0.92 17.89 -3.11
C HIS A 130 1.29 16.41 -2.94
N GLN A 131 0.42 15.50 -3.38
CA GLN A 131 0.67 14.05 -3.34
C GLN A 131 1.05 13.53 -4.72
N GLN A 132 2.29 13.82 -5.15
CA GLN A 132 2.85 13.12 -6.30
C GLN A 132 3.19 11.67 -5.90
N PRO A 133 2.49 10.65 -6.42
CA PRO A 133 2.87 9.26 -6.15
C PRO A 133 4.31 9.04 -6.62
N ASN A 134 5.13 8.42 -5.77
CA ASN A 134 6.57 8.22 -6.02
C ASN A 134 7.41 9.51 -6.13
N ALA A 135 7.01 10.64 -5.51
CA ALA A 135 7.77 11.90 -5.49
C ALA A 135 9.27 11.71 -5.16
N LYS A 136 9.60 10.88 -4.17
CA LYS A 136 10.99 10.59 -3.76
C LYS A 136 11.79 9.91 -4.88
N LYS A 137 11.16 9.04 -5.67
CA LYS A 137 11.79 8.36 -6.81
C LYS A 137 12.02 9.34 -7.97
N LEU A 138 11.04 10.16 -8.28
CA LEU A 138 11.13 11.20 -9.30
C LEU A 138 12.23 12.23 -8.97
N ARG A 139 12.28 12.69 -7.71
CA ARG A 139 13.35 13.58 -7.21
C ARG A 139 14.75 12.94 -7.29
N ARG A 140 14.87 11.64 -7.01
CA ARG A 140 16.15 10.92 -7.18
C ARG A 140 16.55 10.82 -8.65
N ILE A 141 15.58 10.62 -9.55
CA ILE A 141 15.82 10.57 -10.99
C ILE A 141 16.24 11.97 -11.49
N SER A 142 15.56 13.04 -11.09
CA SER A 142 15.93 14.41 -11.47
C SER A 142 17.32 14.77 -10.97
N GLN A 143 17.63 14.50 -9.69
CA GLN A 143 18.97 14.70 -9.13
C GLN A 143 20.04 13.88 -9.85
N ARG A 144 19.73 12.66 -10.28
CA ARG A 144 20.66 11.82 -11.06
C ARG A 144 20.91 12.42 -12.45
N VAL A 145 19.86 12.95 -13.09
CA VAL A 145 19.94 13.65 -14.37
C VAL A 145 20.79 14.92 -14.23
N GLU A 146 20.52 15.77 -13.23
CA GLU A 146 21.29 16.98 -12.94
C GLU A 146 22.76 16.67 -12.68
N LYS A 147 23.06 15.63 -11.88
CA LYS A 147 24.44 15.16 -11.66
C LYS A 147 25.12 14.65 -12.92
N GLN A 148 24.38 14.04 -13.86
CA GLN A 148 24.93 13.62 -15.15
C GLN A 148 25.21 14.83 -16.05
N VAL A 149 24.29 15.80 -16.09
CA VAL A 149 24.46 17.06 -16.83
C VAL A 149 25.63 17.88 -16.30
N ALA A 150 25.76 18.03 -14.97
CA ALA A 150 26.88 18.72 -14.32
C ALA A 150 28.24 18.04 -14.58
N LYS A 151 28.23 16.72 -14.81
CA LYS A 151 29.41 15.94 -15.24
C LYS A 151 29.64 15.96 -16.75
N GLY A 152 28.84 16.69 -17.53
CA GLY A 152 28.91 16.75 -18.99
C GLY A 152 28.45 15.48 -19.72
N LEU A 153 27.83 14.53 -19.01
CA LEU A 153 27.37 13.26 -19.57
C LEU A 153 25.93 13.40 -20.10
N GLN A 154 25.76 13.27 -21.40
CA GLN A 154 24.42 13.23 -22.02
C GLN A 154 23.67 11.94 -21.65
N LEU A 155 22.36 12.08 -21.42
CA LEU A 155 21.44 10.97 -21.16
C LEU A 155 21.42 9.99 -22.35
N ARG A 156 21.32 8.69 -22.06
CA ARG A 156 21.23 7.63 -23.08
C ARG A 156 20.09 7.87 -24.07
N SER A 157 18.94 8.36 -23.59
CA SER A 157 17.79 8.72 -24.43
C SER A 157 18.10 9.88 -25.38
N GLN A 158 18.79 10.91 -24.91
CA GLN A 158 19.22 12.04 -25.73
C GLN A 158 20.24 11.60 -26.79
N LYS A 159 21.19 10.74 -26.42
CA LYS A 159 22.13 10.11 -27.37
C LYS A 159 21.39 9.26 -28.41
N GLN A 160 20.37 8.50 -28.02
CA GLN A 160 19.56 7.72 -28.96
C GLN A 160 18.77 8.62 -29.91
N LEU A 161 18.18 9.72 -29.42
CA LEU A 161 17.50 10.71 -30.26
C LEU A 161 18.47 11.39 -31.23
N GLN A 162 19.67 11.75 -30.78
CA GLN A 162 20.72 12.28 -31.64
C GLN A 162 21.17 11.24 -32.68
N ARG A 163 21.32 9.96 -32.30
CA ARG A 163 21.60 8.88 -33.25
C ARG A 163 20.47 8.63 -34.23
N ARG A 164 19.20 8.80 -33.84
CA ARG A 164 18.04 8.72 -34.75
C ARG A 164 17.95 9.91 -35.69
N LYS A 165 18.30 11.11 -35.22
CA LYS A 165 18.40 12.32 -36.06
C LYS A 165 19.60 12.26 -37.01
N ALA A 166 20.74 11.73 -36.55
CA ALA A 166 21.96 11.56 -37.35
C ALA A 166 21.88 10.35 -38.30
N GLY A 167 21.17 9.29 -37.91
CA GLY A 167 20.84 8.13 -38.74
C GLY A 167 19.65 8.38 -39.67
N GLY A 168 19.51 9.62 -40.16
CA GLY A 168 18.61 9.90 -41.26
C GLY A 168 19.10 9.17 -42.51
N ALA A 169 18.28 8.27 -43.04
CA ALA A 169 18.32 7.76 -44.41
C ALA A 169 19.48 6.84 -44.84
N THR A 170 19.90 5.86 -44.02
CA THR A 170 20.71 4.72 -44.52
C THR A 170 20.20 3.38 -43.99
N SER A 171 18.94 3.08 -44.27
CA SER A 171 18.52 1.69 -44.45
C SER A 171 17.91 1.60 -45.84
N SER A 172 18.74 1.21 -46.81
CA SER A 172 18.29 0.69 -48.09
C SER A 172 17.49 -0.59 -47.82
N SER A 173 16.22 -0.42 -47.47
CA SER A 173 15.25 -1.48 -47.71
C SER A 173 15.18 -1.58 -49.23
N GLU A 174 15.82 -2.60 -49.80
CA GLU A 174 15.47 -3.06 -51.14
C GLU A 174 13.95 -3.20 -51.17
N LYS A 175 13.33 -2.53 -52.14
CA LYS A 175 11.89 -2.66 -52.38
C LYS A 175 11.67 -4.12 -52.75
N SER A 176 10.90 -4.85 -51.93
CA SER A 176 10.39 -6.15 -52.31
C SER A 176 9.71 -6.02 -53.68
N LEU A 177 10.09 -6.90 -54.61
CA LEU A 177 9.45 -6.98 -55.92
C LEU A 177 7.93 -7.20 -55.74
N PRO A 178 7.08 -6.66 -56.64
CA PRO A 178 5.64 -6.89 -56.62
C PRO A 178 5.30 -8.39 -56.63
N ASP A 179 4.20 -8.77 -55.98
CA ASP A 179 3.79 -10.18 -55.80
C ASP A 179 3.43 -10.93 -57.12
N ASP A 180 3.47 -10.25 -58.27
CA ASP A 180 2.97 -10.72 -59.57
C ASP A 180 4.04 -11.28 -60.54
N ASP A 181 5.30 -11.47 -60.12
CA ASP A 181 6.36 -12.01 -61.00
C ASP A 181 6.18 -13.53 -61.25
N PRO A 182 5.95 -13.99 -62.50
CA PRO A 182 5.71 -15.40 -62.83
C PRO A 182 6.98 -16.29 -62.78
N SER A 183 8.16 -15.67 -62.65
CA SER A 183 9.44 -16.36 -62.46
C SER A 183 9.71 -16.75 -61.01
N ARG A 184 8.81 -16.40 -60.08
CA ARG A 184 8.94 -16.73 -58.66
C ARG A 184 8.67 -18.23 -58.46
N PRO A 185 9.56 -18.98 -57.80
CA PRO A 185 9.29 -20.39 -57.47
C PRO A 185 8.04 -20.46 -56.59
N PHE A 186 7.04 -21.25 -57.03
CA PHE A 186 5.77 -21.42 -56.32
C PHE A 186 6.02 -22.14 -55.00
N TYR A 187 5.65 -21.51 -53.88
CA TYR A 187 5.77 -22.11 -52.56
C TYR A 187 4.67 -23.15 -52.37
N ASP A 188 5.05 -24.43 -52.35
CA ASP A 188 4.12 -25.53 -52.08
C ASP A 188 3.73 -25.56 -50.61
N ILE A 189 2.56 -24.99 -50.32
CA ILE A 189 1.93 -24.95 -48.99
C ILE A 189 1.66 -26.35 -48.40
N TRP A 190 1.72 -27.41 -49.20
CA TRP A 190 1.51 -28.80 -48.79
C TRP A 190 2.77 -29.66 -48.85
N GLY A 191 3.90 -29.08 -49.26
CA GLY A 191 5.19 -29.75 -49.27
C GLY A 191 5.65 -30.05 -47.84
N GLN A 192 6.03 -31.30 -47.57
CA GLN A 192 6.71 -31.71 -46.33
C GLN A 192 8.18 -31.29 -46.31
N GLU A 193 8.51 -30.14 -46.89
CA GLU A 193 9.80 -29.53 -46.65
C GLU A 193 9.73 -28.93 -45.25
N GLU A 194 10.35 -29.61 -44.28
CA GLU A 194 10.67 -28.99 -43.00
C GLU A 194 11.34 -27.67 -43.32
N MET A 195 10.65 -26.57 -43.02
CA MET A 195 11.22 -25.23 -43.04
C MET A 195 12.58 -25.34 -42.37
N LEU A 196 13.66 -25.28 -43.16
CA LEU A 196 15.01 -25.16 -42.64
C LEU A 196 14.91 -24.00 -41.66
N SER A 197 14.93 -24.35 -40.37
CA SER A 197 14.82 -23.42 -39.26
C SER A 197 15.89 -22.39 -39.54
N GLY A 198 15.49 -21.24 -40.08
CA GLY A 198 16.40 -20.40 -40.87
C GLY A 198 17.68 -20.15 -40.11
N ASP A 199 18.81 -20.13 -40.81
CA ASP A 199 20.12 -19.87 -40.21
C ASP A 199 19.98 -18.82 -39.12
N ALA A 200 20.50 -19.09 -37.92
CA ALA A 200 20.32 -18.19 -36.78
C ALA A 200 20.73 -16.75 -37.15
N PHE A 201 21.69 -16.59 -38.07
CA PHE A 201 22.08 -15.31 -38.64
C PHE A 201 21.00 -14.66 -39.54
N TYR A 202 20.35 -15.43 -40.42
CA TYR A 202 19.26 -14.98 -41.30
C TYR A 202 18.01 -14.54 -40.53
N LEU A 203 17.60 -15.27 -39.49
CA LEU A 203 16.47 -14.90 -38.63
C LEU A 203 16.77 -13.64 -37.77
N GLU A 204 18.04 -13.41 -37.43
CA GLU A 204 18.50 -12.20 -36.71
C GLU A 204 18.43 -10.96 -37.59
N GLN A 205 18.87 -11.07 -38.84
CA GLN A 205 18.79 -9.98 -39.82
C GLN A 205 17.34 -9.64 -40.20
N THR A 206 16.52 -10.64 -40.46
CA THR A 206 15.10 -10.47 -40.82
C THR A 206 14.20 -10.11 -39.62
N LYS A 207 14.75 -10.15 -38.39
CA LYS A 207 14.06 -9.90 -37.10
C LYS A 207 12.86 -10.82 -36.83
N LYS A 208 12.77 -11.96 -37.52
CA LYS A 208 11.67 -12.93 -37.36
C LYS A 208 11.91 -13.94 -36.23
N LYS A 209 12.98 -13.79 -35.43
CA LYS A 209 13.20 -14.66 -34.26
C LYS A 209 12.10 -14.45 -33.21
N PRO A 210 11.45 -15.52 -32.73
CA PRO A 210 10.66 -15.43 -31.51
C PRO A 210 11.60 -15.06 -30.36
N VAL A 211 11.18 -14.12 -29.52
CA VAL A 211 11.94 -13.75 -28.32
C VAL A 211 12.04 -14.97 -27.41
N LYS A 212 13.26 -15.37 -27.03
CA LYS A 212 13.47 -16.46 -26.08
C LYS A 212 12.74 -16.13 -24.77
N ARG A 213 11.81 -16.99 -24.37
CA ARG A 213 11.11 -16.88 -23.08
C ARG A 213 12.14 -17.06 -21.96
N PRO A 214 12.17 -16.18 -20.94
CA PRO A 214 13.08 -16.35 -19.81
C PRO A 214 12.79 -17.65 -19.07
N ASP A 215 13.84 -18.37 -18.64
CA ASP A 215 13.74 -19.71 -18.03
C ASP A 215 12.80 -19.75 -16.82
N ARG A 216 12.79 -18.68 -16.02
CA ARG A 216 11.88 -18.50 -14.87
C ARG A 216 10.40 -18.68 -15.23
N LEU A 217 10.01 -18.34 -16.46
CA LEU A 217 8.61 -18.43 -16.89
C LEU A 217 8.24 -19.85 -17.35
N ASN A 218 9.20 -20.78 -17.40
CA ASN A 218 8.98 -22.21 -17.65
C ASN A 218 8.88 -23.01 -16.34
N GLU A 219 9.32 -22.44 -15.21
CA GLU A 219 9.20 -23.06 -13.89
C GLU A 219 7.74 -23.02 -13.41
N LYS A 220 7.21 -24.18 -12.98
CA LYS A 220 5.88 -24.26 -12.36
C LYS A 220 5.90 -23.55 -10.99
N PRO A 221 4.81 -22.86 -10.61
CA PRO A 221 4.77 -22.07 -9.37
C PRO A 221 4.82 -22.94 -8.09
N SER A 222 4.31 -24.16 -8.13
CA SER A 222 4.35 -25.13 -7.02
C SER A 222 4.68 -26.53 -7.53
N SER A 223 5.16 -27.39 -6.64
CA SER A 223 5.45 -28.81 -6.91
C SER A 223 4.33 -29.74 -6.41
N LEU A 224 3.18 -29.17 -6.03
CA LEU A 224 2.01 -29.91 -5.57
C LEU A 224 1.36 -30.69 -6.73
N PRO A 225 0.75 -31.87 -6.45
CA PRO A 225 -0.07 -32.56 -7.43
C PRO A 225 -1.26 -31.67 -7.82
N ALA A 226 -1.76 -31.83 -9.05
CA ALA A 226 -2.87 -31.02 -9.56
C ALA A 226 -4.22 -31.35 -8.90
N VAL A 227 -4.35 -32.55 -8.32
CA VAL A 227 -5.56 -33.03 -7.65
C VAL A 227 -5.15 -33.66 -6.32
N GLU A 228 -5.77 -33.20 -5.23
CA GLU A 228 -5.63 -33.80 -3.91
C GLU A 228 -6.52 -35.05 -3.84
N ILE A 229 -5.93 -36.20 -3.52
CA ILE A 229 -6.64 -37.46 -3.36
C ILE A 229 -6.92 -37.64 -1.88
N ILE A 230 -8.21 -37.75 -1.53
CA ILE A 230 -8.64 -38.01 -0.15
C ILE A 230 -8.22 -39.44 0.24
N GLY A 231 -7.83 -39.64 1.51
CA GLY A 231 -7.50 -40.97 2.03
C GLY A 231 -8.70 -41.94 1.99
N PRO A 232 -8.45 -43.26 2.03
CA PRO A 232 -9.50 -44.30 1.94
C PRO A 232 -10.54 -44.22 3.08
N GLY A 233 -10.14 -43.69 4.24
CA GLY A 233 -11.02 -43.48 5.40
C GLY A 233 -12.17 -42.49 5.16
N GLY A 234 -12.09 -41.65 4.11
CA GLY A 234 -13.14 -40.71 3.72
C GLY A 234 -14.14 -41.30 2.73
N SER A 235 -14.01 -42.59 2.39
CA SER A 235 -14.98 -43.27 1.54
C SER A 235 -16.29 -43.51 2.29
N TYR A 236 -17.35 -43.81 1.53
CA TYR A 236 -18.68 -44.08 2.08
C TYR A 236 -18.72 -45.27 3.06
N ASN A 237 -17.95 -46.31 2.75
CA ASN A 237 -17.85 -47.53 3.55
C ASN A 237 -16.36 -47.89 3.69
N PRO A 238 -15.63 -47.15 4.55
CA PRO A 238 -14.20 -47.32 4.74
C PRO A 238 -13.89 -48.58 5.55
N ASP A 239 -12.67 -49.09 5.41
CA ASP A 239 -12.15 -50.06 6.37
C ASP A 239 -12.00 -49.40 7.75
N PHE A 240 -12.17 -50.18 8.81
CA PHE A 240 -12.18 -49.68 10.18
C PHE A 240 -10.89 -48.97 10.55
N PHE A 241 -9.74 -49.52 10.15
CA PHE A 241 -8.43 -48.94 10.46
C PHE A 241 -8.22 -47.61 9.73
N ASP A 242 -8.60 -47.54 8.46
CA ASP A 242 -8.47 -46.35 7.63
C ASP A 242 -9.38 -45.22 8.12
N HIS A 243 -10.60 -45.56 8.55
CA HIS A 243 -11.54 -44.60 9.15
C HIS A 243 -11.02 -44.03 10.48
N GLN A 244 -10.52 -44.89 11.37
CA GLN A 244 -9.92 -44.45 12.63
C GLN A 244 -8.69 -43.57 12.39
N ALA A 245 -7.83 -43.91 11.42
CA ALA A 245 -6.68 -43.10 11.08
C ALA A 245 -7.08 -41.68 10.63
N LEU A 246 -8.12 -41.57 9.81
CA LEU A 246 -8.65 -40.29 9.37
C LEU A 246 -9.29 -39.49 10.52
N LEU A 247 -10.06 -40.15 11.39
CA LEU A 247 -10.63 -39.53 12.60
C LEU A 247 -9.53 -39.00 13.53
N LEU A 248 -8.45 -39.77 13.73
CA LEU A 248 -7.30 -39.34 14.53
C LEU A 248 -6.63 -38.11 13.91
N GLU A 249 -6.45 -38.09 12.59
CA GLU A 249 -5.90 -36.93 11.88
C GLU A 249 -6.76 -35.67 12.09
N ALA A 250 -8.07 -35.79 11.88
CA ALA A 250 -9.02 -34.71 12.13
C ALA A 250 -8.99 -34.23 13.60
N HIS A 251 -8.97 -35.17 14.55
CA HIS A 251 -8.87 -34.86 15.97
C HIS A 251 -7.58 -34.09 16.32
N MET A 252 -6.43 -34.48 15.75
CA MET A 252 -5.17 -33.76 15.98
C MET A 252 -5.20 -32.33 15.42
N VAL A 253 -5.91 -32.09 14.32
CA VAL A 253 -6.09 -30.74 13.76
C VAL A 253 -6.95 -29.89 14.70
N GLU A 254 -8.06 -30.43 15.18
CA GLU A 254 -8.95 -29.73 16.12
C GLU A 254 -8.28 -29.47 17.47
N GLU A 255 -7.52 -30.42 18.03
CA GLU A 255 -6.74 -30.19 19.26
C GLU A 255 -5.76 -29.02 19.11
N LYS A 256 -5.14 -28.87 17.93
CA LYS A 256 -4.21 -27.75 17.68
C LYS A 256 -4.97 -26.42 17.68
N LYS A 257 -6.13 -26.35 17.03
CA LYS A 257 -7.00 -25.16 17.05
C LYS A 257 -7.42 -24.82 18.48
N GLN A 258 -7.89 -25.81 19.25
CA GLN A 258 -8.25 -25.62 20.66
C GLN A 258 -7.07 -25.12 21.50
N LYS A 259 -5.86 -25.67 21.31
CA LYS A 259 -4.66 -25.19 22.02
C LYS A 259 -4.30 -23.75 21.64
N GLU A 260 -4.47 -23.36 20.39
CA GLU A 260 -4.26 -21.99 19.92
C GLU A 260 -5.29 -21.01 20.50
N GLU A 261 -6.56 -21.40 20.54
CA GLU A 261 -7.64 -20.65 21.18
C GLU A 261 -7.41 -20.47 22.68
N LEU A 262 -7.04 -21.54 23.39
CA LEU A 262 -6.71 -21.47 24.81
C LEU A 262 -5.50 -20.57 25.05
N LYS A 263 -4.49 -20.62 24.19
CA LYS A 263 -3.32 -19.73 24.29
C LYS A 263 -3.71 -18.27 24.08
N LEU A 264 -4.58 -17.99 23.11
CA LEU A 264 -5.11 -16.64 22.90
C LEU A 264 -5.97 -16.19 24.08
N ALA A 265 -6.85 -17.05 24.59
CA ALA A 265 -7.67 -16.78 25.76
C ALA A 265 -6.81 -16.50 26.99
N GLN A 266 -5.72 -17.25 27.20
CA GLN A 266 -4.75 -16.99 28.26
C GLN A 266 -4.00 -15.67 28.08
N GLN A 267 -3.68 -15.28 26.84
CA GLN A 267 -3.03 -13.99 26.56
C GLN A 267 -3.97 -12.80 26.72
N LEU A 268 -5.27 -12.99 26.42
CA LEU A 268 -6.31 -11.98 26.59
C LEU A 268 -6.87 -11.94 28.00
N ALA A 269 -6.71 -13.02 28.77
CA ALA A 269 -7.11 -13.06 30.17
C ALA A 269 -6.30 -12.01 30.95
N VAL A 270 -7.00 -10.96 31.39
CA VAL A 270 -6.47 -9.99 32.34
C VAL A 270 -6.13 -10.74 33.62
N ARG A 271 -4.93 -10.51 34.18
CA ARG A 271 -4.56 -11.15 35.45
C ARG A 271 -5.50 -10.63 36.52
N LYS A 272 -5.93 -11.49 37.43
CA LYS A 272 -6.83 -11.08 38.52
C LYS A 272 -6.26 -9.95 39.38
N GLU A 273 -4.93 -9.84 39.43
CA GLU A 273 -4.17 -8.78 40.10
C GLU A 273 -4.29 -7.42 39.39
N ASP A 274 -4.53 -7.40 38.08
CA ASP A 274 -4.69 -6.17 37.28
C ASP A 274 -6.16 -5.69 37.25
N ILE A 275 -7.07 -6.47 37.84
CA ILE A 275 -8.48 -6.08 37.99
C ILE A 275 -8.56 -5.19 39.23
N ALA A 276 -8.97 -3.93 39.04
CA ALA A 276 -9.13 -2.98 40.12
C ALA A 276 -10.04 -3.58 41.20
N THR A 277 -9.48 -3.75 42.40
CA THR A 277 -10.22 -4.22 43.57
C THR A 277 -11.11 -3.07 44.07
N GLU A 278 -12.19 -3.38 44.76
CA GLU A 278 -13.10 -2.35 45.30
C GLU A 278 -12.34 -1.30 46.13
N GLU A 279 -11.31 -1.73 46.87
CA GLU A 279 -10.40 -0.88 47.65
C GLU A 279 -9.55 0.05 46.78
N THR A 280 -9.01 -0.42 45.66
CA THR A 280 -8.21 0.42 44.75
C THR A 280 -9.10 1.42 44.01
N ILE A 281 -10.30 1.00 43.60
CA ILE A 281 -11.31 1.91 43.02
C ILE A 281 -11.72 2.98 44.03
N PHE A 282 -11.87 2.60 45.30
CA PHE A 282 -12.20 3.54 46.38
C PHE A 282 -11.05 4.51 46.65
N GLN A 283 -9.80 4.04 46.64
CA GLN A 283 -8.62 4.92 46.77
C GLN A 283 -8.54 5.93 45.62
N GLU A 284 -8.71 5.50 44.37
CA GLU A 284 -8.75 6.41 43.20
C GLU A 284 -9.89 7.45 43.30
N GLN A 285 -11.02 7.10 43.90
CA GLN A 285 -12.14 8.02 44.12
C GLN A 285 -11.88 9.04 45.23
N VAL A 286 -10.97 8.74 46.16
CA VAL A 286 -10.59 9.61 47.28
C VAL A 286 -9.33 10.43 46.96
N GLU A 287 -8.47 9.93 46.08
CA GLU A 287 -7.28 10.61 45.56
C GLU A 287 -7.69 11.86 44.75
N GLY A 288 -7.30 13.04 45.22
CA GLY A 288 -7.76 14.33 44.71
C GLY A 288 -8.83 15.04 45.56
N LEU A 289 -9.36 14.39 46.60
CA LEU A 289 -10.13 15.08 47.66
C LEU A 289 -9.24 15.55 48.82
N VAL A 290 -8.01 15.02 48.92
CA VAL A 290 -6.96 15.48 49.83
C VAL A 290 -5.90 16.17 48.97
N GLU A 291 -5.81 17.50 49.06
CA GLU A 291 -4.66 18.25 48.53
C GLU A 291 -3.46 17.91 49.42
N GLU A 292 -2.49 17.16 48.90
CA GLU A 292 -1.18 16.98 49.55
C GLU A 292 -0.41 18.31 49.44
N ASP A 293 -0.49 19.12 50.50
CA ASP A 293 0.48 20.18 50.80
C ASP A 293 1.84 19.52 51.14
N ASP A 294 2.59 19.13 50.11
CA ASP A 294 4.02 18.82 50.24
C ASP A 294 4.85 20.01 49.73
N GLU A 295 5.02 20.98 50.63
CA GLU A 295 6.13 21.94 50.62
C GLU A 295 7.44 21.19 50.89
N GLU A 296 8.24 20.92 49.86
CA GLU A 296 9.69 20.74 50.00
C GLU A 296 10.42 21.67 49.01
N GLU A 297 10.73 22.88 49.51
CA GLU A 297 11.92 23.63 49.13
C GLU A 297 13.17 22.80 49.45
N ASP A 298 14.14 22.68 48.52
CA ASP A 298 15.55 22.90 48.87
C ASP A 298 16.52 23.01 47.68
N GLU A 299 17.26 24.12 47.73
CA GLU A 299 18.61 24.46 47.22
C GLU A 299 19.00 24.44 45.72
N PRO A 300 19.47 25.60 45.18
CA PRO A 300 20.40 25.66 44.05
C PRO A 300 21.87 25.58 44.51
N LYS A 301 22.64 24.60 44.01
CA LYS A 301 24.11 24.53 44.15
C LYS A 301 24.82 24.70 42.81
N GLY A 302 25.88 25.53 42.80
CA GLY A 302 27.08 25.26 42.01
C GLY A 302 27.54 26.32 41.01
N GLU A 303 28.21 27.34 41.54
CA GLU A 303 29.49 27.94 41.07
C GLU A 303 29.73 28.27 39.57
N GLU A 304 30.01 29.55 39.36
CA GLU A 304 30.53 30.17 38.15
C GLU A 304 31.96 29.69 37.82
N GLU A 305 32.15 29.15 36.62
CA GLU A 305 33.46 28.95 35.97
C GLU A 305 33.81 30.18 35.11
N PRO A 306 34.79 31.02 35.48
CA PRO A 306 35.36 31.97 34.53
C PRO A 306 36.29 31.24 33.57
N LYS A 307 35.86 31.16 32.31
CA LYS A 307 36.69 30.77 31.15
C LYS A 307 37.91 31.69 31.03
N GLY A 308 39.01 31.29 31.66
CA GLY A 308 40.33 31.87 31.44
C GLY A 308 40.87 31.45 30.07
N SER A 309 40.87 32.38 29.12
CA SER A 309 41.63 32.29 27.89
C SER A 309 43.12 32.17 28.23
N ALA A 310 43.76 31.07 27.81
CA ALA A 310 45.19 30.89 27.97
C ALA A 310 45.95 31.96 27.15
N PRO A 311 46.81 32.80 27.76
CA PRO A 311 47.76 33.56 26.97
C PRO A 311 48.79 32.59 26.38
N ALA A 312 49.10 32.76 25.10
CA ALA A 312 50.20 32.07 24.44
C ALA A 312 51.53 32.51 25.09
N VAL A 313 51.93 31.80 26.14
CA VAL A 313 53.24 31.95 26.78
C VAL A 313 54.30 31.60 25.74
N GLY A 314 55.16 32.58 25.43
CA GLY A 314 56.32 32.39 24.57
C GLY A 314 57.11 31.18 25.08
N ARG A 315 57.32 30.19 24.20
CA ARG A 315 58.09 28.99 24.53
C ARG A 315 59.52 29.41 24.86
N GLU A 316 59.83 29.51 26.15
CA GLU A 316 61.20 29.62 26.62
C GLU A 316 62.03 28.49 25.99
N LYS A 317 63.18 28.85 25.41
CA LYS A 317 64.06 27.89 24.75
C LYS A 317 64.60 26.94 25.82
N LYS A 318 64.12 25.70 25.80
CA LYS A 318 64.58 24.62 26.69
C LYS A 318 66.11 24.53 26.66
N THR A 319 66.73 24.44 27.83
CA THR A 319 68.18 24.23 27.96
C THR A 319 68.59 22.89 27.34
N GLU A 320 69.83 22.77 26.85
CA GLU A 320 70.30 21.52 26.21
C GLU A 320 70.14 20.29 27.11
N ARG A 321 70.31 20.46 28.43
CA ARG A 321 70.12 19.40 29.42
C ARG A 321 68.66 18.94 29.50
N GLN A 322 67.70 19.86 29.42
CA GLN A 322 66.27 19.53 29.35
C GLN A 322 65.94 18.83 28.02
N ARG A 323 66.54 19.26 26.91
CA ARG A 323 66.36 18.63 25.59
C ARG A 323 66.93 17.20 25.53
N LYS A 324 68.10 16.95 26.14
CA LYS A 324 68.69 15.61 26.28
C LYS A 324 67.83 14.70 27.18
N ARG A 325 67.32 15.21 28.29
CA ARG A 325 66.43 14.45 29.20
C ARG A 325 65.10 14.08 28.55
N GLU A 326 64.49 15.00 27.80
CA GLU A 326 63.25 14.74 27.04
C GLU A 326 63.48 13.73 25.91
N LYS A 327 64.63 13.80 25.21
CA LYS A 327 65.00 12.82 24.18
C LYS A 327 65.13 11.42 24.78
N ALA A 328 65.83 11.30 25.91
CA ALA A 328 65.97 10.02 26.63
C ALA A 328 64.63 9.49 27.17
N GLN A 329 63.72 10.36 27.63
CA GLN A 329 62.36 9.96 28.02
C GLN A 329 61.55 9.46 26.82
N LYS A 330 61.61 10.15 25.68
CA LYS A 330 60.96 9.71 24.43
C LYS A 330 61.52 8.38 23.93
N GLU A 331 62.83 8.15 24.03
CA GLU A 331 63.45 6.88 23.66
C GLU A 331 62.99 5.75 24.58
N ARG A 332 62.98 5.96 25.90
CA ARG A 332 62.42 4.99 26.87
C ARG A 332 60.94 4.69 26.65
N GLU A 333 60.15 5.70 26.27
CA GLU A 333 58.74 5.49 25.92
C GLU A 333 58.58 4.69 24.64
N LYS A 334 59.41 4.92 23.63
CA LYS A 334 59.43 4.12 22.40
C LYS A 334 59.81 2.67 22.70
N GLU A 335 60.84 2.45 23.51
CA GLU A 335 61.25 1.11 23.95
C GLU A 335 60.10 0.40 24.69
N LYS A 336 59.44 1.06 25.63
CA LYS A 336 58.26 0.50 26.32
C LYS A 336 57.11 0.18 25.35
N ARG A 337 56.87 1.02 24.34
CA ARG A 337 55.86 0.77 23.30
C ARG A 337 56.21 -0.45 22.48
N THR A 338 57.44 -0.54 21.97
CA THR A 338 57.90 -1.71 21.20
C THR A 338 57.86 -2.99 22.01
N GLN A 339 58.21 -2.96 23.30
CA GLN A 339 58.09 -4.11 24.19
C GLN A 339 56.63 -4.53 24.39
N ARG A 340 55.70 -3.57 24.56
CA ARG A 340 54.26 -3.86 24.64
C ARG A 340 53.76 -4.47 23.34
N GLU A 341 54.14 -3.91 22.19
CA GLU A 341 53.77 -4.44 20.87
C GLU A 341 54.27 -5.88 20.67
N LEU A 342 55.50 -6.21 21.09
CA LEU A 342 56.03 -7.58 21.04
C LEU A 342 55.27 -8.54 21.96
N VAL A 343 54.90 -8.08 23.16
CA VAL A 343 54.08 -8.86 24.10
C VAL A 343 52.68 -9.09 23.52
N ASP A 344 52.05 -8.08 22.94
CA ASP A 344 50.74 -8.16 22.31
C ASP A 344 50.76 -9.12 21.11
N GLN A 345 51.79 -9.06 20.27
CA GLN A 345 52.00 -10.01 19.16
C GLN A 345 52.10 -11.45 19.67
N ARG A 346 52.85 -11.68 20.77
CA ARG A 346 52.95 -13.01 21.39
C ARG A 346 51.60 -13.46 21.95
N GLN A 347 50.81 -12.56 22.55
CA GLN A 347 49.46 -12.84 23.04
C GLN A 347 48.48 -13.19 21.91
N GLN A 348 48.58 -12.51 20.76
CA GLN A 348 47.77 -12.81 19.57
C GLN A 348 47.99 -14.25 19.08
N LEU A 349 49.22 -14.76 19.14
CA LEU A 349 49.51 -16.16 18.79
C LEU A 349 48.74 -17.15 19.66
N PHE A 350 48.59 -16.87 20.96
CA PHE A 350 47.80 -17.70 21.86
C PHE A 350 46.29 -17.59 21.60
N GLN A 351 45.82 -16.42 21.16
CA GLN A 351 44.42 -16.20 20.75
C GLN A 351 44.06 -16.92 19.44
N LEU A 352 45.04 -17.30 18.59
CA LEU A 352 44.74 -18.02 17.35
C LEU A 352 43.93 -19.31 17.58
N ARG A 353 44.15 -19.99 18.72
CA ARG A 353 43.40 -21.21 19.06
C ARG A 353 41.94 -20.93 19.39
N SER A 354 41.65 -19.87 20.14
CA SER A 354 40.26 -19.46 20.44
C SER A 354 39.58 -18.91 19.19
N ILE A 355 40.27 -18.08 18.41
CA ILE A 355 39.78 -17.56 17.12
C ILE A 355 39.41 -18.72 16.19
N ARG A 356 40.26 -19.74 16.06
CA ARG A 356 39.96 -20.93 15.24
C ARG A 356 38.73 -21.69 15.76
N ALA A 357 38.59 -21.85 17.07
CA ALA A 357 37.41 -22.50 17.66
C ALA A 357 36.14 -21.68 17.41
N ASP A 358 36.21 -20.36 17.52
CA ASP A 358 35.11 -19.45 17.26
C ASP A 358 34.72 -19.42 15.78
N LEU A 359 35.69 -19.41 14.87
CA LEU A 359 35.44 -19.53 13.43
C LEU A 359 34.74 -20.86 13.10
N LYS A 360 35.20 -21.99 13.64
CA LYS A 360 34.52 -23.29 13.46
C LYS A 360 33.07 -23.27 13.98
N ARG A 361 32.84 -22.71 15.18
CA ARG A 361 31.48 -22.59 15.74
C ARG A 361 30.59 -21.69 14.89
N ARG A 362 31.13 -20.58 14.37
CA ARG A 362 30.41 -19.68 13.45
C ARG A 362 30.08 -20.38 12.13
N GLU A 363 31.03 -21.09 11.54
CA GLU A 363 30.81 -21.89 10.33
C GLU A 363 29.74 -22.96 10.53
N GLN A 364 29.78 -23.70 11.64
CA GLN A 364 28.77 -24.70 11.99
C GLN A 364 27.37 -24.07 12.11
N ARG A 365 27.25 -22.95 12.83
CA ARG A 365 25.97 -22.21 12.95
C ARG A 365 25.47 -21.72 11.60
N THR A 366 26.36 -21.18 10.77
CA THR A 366 26.01 -20.71 9.42
C THR A 366 25.55 -21.88 8.54
N ARG A 367 26.26 -23.01 8.58
CA ARG A 367 25.89 -24.23 7.84
C ARG A 367 24.55 -24.80 8.29
N GLN A 368 24.29 -24.84 9.60
CA GLN A 368 23.00 -25.26 10.15
C GLN A 368 21.86 -24.33 9.69
N LYS A 369 22.06 -23.00 9.74
CA LYS A 369 21.07 -22.03 9.25
C LYS A 369 20.83 -22.16 7.74
N GLN A 370 21.88 -22.38 6.96
CA GLN A 370 21.76 -22.60 5.51
C GLN A 370 20.97 -23.88 5.22
N ALA A 371 21.27 -24.98 5.92
CA ALA A 371 20.54 -26.24 5.78
C ALA A 371 19.06 -26.09 6.17
N GLN A 372 18.77 -25.41 7.29
CA GLN A 372 17.39 -25.11 7.69
C GLN A 372 16.66 -24.25 6.66
N TYR A 373 17.33 -23.22 6.12
CA TYR A 373 16.74 -22.37 5.08
C TYR A 373 16.48 -23.15 3.78
N GLN A 374 17.40 -24.03 3.38
CA GLN A 374 17.21 -24.91 2.22
C GLN A 374 16.03 -25.86 2.44
N ALA A 375 15.96 -26.54 3.60
CA ALA A 375 14.85 -27.42 3.95
C ALA A 375 13.51 -26.67 4.00
N GLN A 376 13.46 -25.46 4.56
CA GLN A 376 12.26 -24.61 4.54
C GLN A 376 11.88 -24.20 3.11
N LYS A 377 12.85 -23.86 2.26
CA LYS A 377 12.61 -23.51 0.86
C LYS A 377 12.07 -24.69 0.06
N GLU A 378 12.57 -25.90 0.34
CA GLU A 378 12.06 -27.14 -0.26
C GLU A 378 10.64 -27.45 0.22
N ALA A 379 10.39 -27.37 1.53
CA ALA A 379 9.05 -27.55 2.09
C ALA A 379 8.04 -26.54 1.51
N GLN A 380 8.45 -25.27 1.34
CA GLN A 380 7.60 -24.23 0.74
C GLN A 380 7.18 -24.53 -0.71
N LYS A 381 7.92 -25.36 -1.46
CA LYS A 381 7.49 -25.77 -2.82
C LYS A 381 6.26 -26.67 -2.79
N PHE A 382 6.06 -27.39 -1.69
CA PHE A 382 4.91 -28.27 -1.42
C PHE A 382 3.83 -27.59 -0.58
N CYS A 383 3.95 -26.29 -0.31
CA CYS A 383 2.91 -25.54 0.36
C CYS A 383 2.31 -24.52 -0.61
N PRO A 384 1.02 -24.19 -0.47
CA PRO A 384 0.41 -23.13 -1.27
C PRO A 384 1.11 -21.78 -1.00
N GLN A 385 1.46 -21.07 -2.07
CA GLN A 385 2.08 -19.76 -1.95
C GLN A 385 1.08 -18.68 -1.54
N ARG A 386 1.55 -17.70 -0.76
CA ARG A 386 0.76 -16.52 -0.40
C ARG A 386 0.73 -15.52 -1.55
N LEU A 387 -0.39 -15.46 -2.28
CA LEU A 387 -0.59 -14.51 -3.39
C LEU A 387 -0.98 -13.09 -2.92
N GLY A 388 -1.55 -12.94 -1.73
CA GLY A 388 -2.08 -11.67 -1.24
C GLY A 388 -1.93 -11.44 0.28
N LYS A 389 -2.79 -10.59 0.84
CA LYS A 389 -2.76 -10.27 2.28
C LYS A 389 -3.15 -11.48 3.13
N LEU A 390 -4.14 -12.26 2.72
CA LEU A 390 -4.59 -13.42 3.46
C LEU A 390 -3.62 -14.58 3.26
N LYS A 391 -3.42 -15.36 4.33
CA LYS A 391 -2.70 -16.63 4.26
C LYS A 391 -3.68 -17.71 3.79
N PHE A 392 -3.18 -18.72 3.10
CA PHE A 392 -3.96 -19.91 2.83
C PHE A 392 -4.38 -20.54 4.17
N GLN A 393 -5.67 -20.85 4.29
CA GLN A 393 -6.25 -21.62 5.39
C GLN A 393 -6.72 -22.93 4.77
N ALA A 394 -6.23 -24.05 5.28
CA ALA A 394 -6.68 -25.35 4.82
C ALA A 394 -8.16 -25.53 5.18
N PRO A 395 -8.97 -26.15 4.30
CA PRO A 395 -10.32 -26.54 4.66
C PRO A 395 -10.30 -27.56 5.80
N ASP A 396 -11.39 -27.61 6.56
CA ASP A 396 -11.57 -28.61 7.59
C ASP A 396 -11.74 -29.99 6.94
N LEU A 397 -11.20 -31.03 7.59
CA LEU A 397 -11.31 -32.40 7.09
C LEU A 397 -12.76 -32.87 7.20
N GLU A 398 -13.37 -33.22 6.07
CA GLU A 398 -14.71 -33.81 6.03
C GLU A 398 -14.62 -35.30 6.43
N VAL A 399 -15.11 -35.64 7.63
CA VAL A 399 -15.10 -37.03 8.14
C VAL A 399 -16.47 -37.38 8.71
N GLN A 400 -16.96 -38.58 8.43
CA GLN A 400 -18.18 -39.12 9.05
C GLN A 400 -17.84 -39.71 10.42
N LEU A 401 -18.66 -39.43 11.43
CA LEU A 401 -18.51 -40.07 12.75
C LEU A 401 -18.94 -41.54 12.69
N SER A 402 -18.50 -42.34 13.67
CA SER A 402 -18.84 -43.76 13.76
C SER A 402 -20.36 -44.03 13.77
N ASP A 403 -21.13 -43.12 14.36
CA ASP A 403 -22.60 -43.21 14.41
C ASP A 403 -23.28 -42.79 13.10
N GLU A 404 -22.56 -42.09 12.22
CA GLU A 404 -23.05 -41.55 10.96
C GLU A 404 -22.70 -42.43 9.76
N LEU A 405 -21.75 -43.36 9.94
CA LEU A 405 -21.43 -44.40 8.98
C LEU A 405 -22.64 -45.29 8.74
N SER A 406 -23.12 -45.29 7.50
CA SER A 406 -24.25 -46.12 7.10
C SER A 406 -23.81 -47.23 6.15
N GLY A 407 -24.54 -48.34 6.14
CA GLY A 407 -24.25 -49.47 5.25
C GLY A 407 -24.96 -49.42 3.88
N SER A 408 -25.93 -48.51 3.67
CA SER A 408 -26.64 -48.31 2.39
C SER A 408 -26.59 -46.87 1.85
N LEU A 409 -26.25 -46.71 0.57
CA LEU A 409 -26.13 -45.40 -0.09
C LEU A 409 -27.40 -44.52 0.03
N ARG A 410 -28.55 -45.12 0.30
CA ARG A 410 -29.84 -44.41 0.49
C ARG A 410 -29.90 -43.63 1.81
N THR A 411 -29.14 -44.06 2.81
CA THR A 411 -29.06 -43.43 4.14
C THR A 411 -27.83 -42.53 4.27
N LEU A 412 -27.01 -42.41 3.22
CA LEU A 412 -25.85 -41.54 3.18
C LEU A 412 -26.30 -40.08 3.29
N LYS A 413 -25.90 -39.42 4.38
CA LYS A 413 -26.07 -37.98 4.53
C LYS A 413 -24.93 -37.28 3.81
N VAL A 414 -25.24 -36.64 2.68
CA VAL A 414 -24.24 -35.90 1.90
C VAL A 414 -23.70 -34.75 2.75
N SER A 415 -22.40 -34.74 3.03
CA SER A 415 -21.73 -33.59 3.63
C SER A 415 -21.75 -32.43 2.63
N GLN A 416 -22.48 -31.38 2.95
CA GLN A 416 -22.65 -30.22 2.08
C GLN A 416 -21.41 -29.31 2.15
N ALA A 417 -20.34 -29.64 1.42
CA ALA A 417 -19.20 -28.72 1.26
C ALA A 417 -18.52 -28.79 -0.12
N VAL A 418 -19.20 -29.36 -1.12
CA VAL A 418 -18.72 -29.43 -2.52
C VAL A 418 -18.46 -28.02 -3.12
N SER A 419 -19.23 -27.01 -2.70
CA SER A 419 -19.09 -25.64 -3.23
C SER A 419 -17.81 -24.92 -2.78
N LEU A 420 -17.24 -25.26 -1.62
CA LEU A 420 -16.03 -24.61 -1.09
C LEU A 420 -14.76 -25.17 -1.74
N HIS A 421 -14.76 -26.46 -2.06
CA HIS A 421 -13.63 -27.13 -2.73
C HIS A 421 -13.37 -26.57 -4.14
N LEU A 422 -14.43 -26.25 -4.90
CA LEU A 422 -14.30 -25.68 -6.25
C LEU A 422 -13.62 -24.29 -6.27
N TRP A 423 -13.75 -23.52 -5.18
CA TRP A 423 -13.16 -22.17 -5.08
C TRP A 423 -11.72 -22.19 -4.57
N SER A 424 -11.32 -23.25 -3.88
CA SER A 424 -9.95 -23.46 -3.40
C SER A 424 -8.99 -23.83 -4.54
N HIS A 425 -9.52 -24.29 -5.67
CA HIS A 425 -8.76 -24.57 -6.90
C HIS A 425 -9.17 -23.56 -7.99
N PRO A 426 -8.70 -22.31 -7.94
CA PRO A 426 -8.85 -21.42 -9.08
C PRO A 426 -8.11 -22.08 -10.26
N GLY A 427 -8.84 -22.31 -11.34
CA GLY A 427 -8.34 -22.96 -12.55
C GLY A 427 -6.95 -22.44 -12.95
N LEU A 428 -6.11 -23.40 -13.31
CA LEU A 428 -4.78 -23.23 -13.90
C LEU A 428 -4.71 -22.12 -14.95
#